data_AF-A0A545UD16-F1
#
_entry.id   AF-A0A545UD16-F1
#
_cell.length_a   1.000
_cell.length_b   1.000
_cell.length_c   1.000
_cell.angle_alpha   90.00
_cell.angle_beta   90.00
_cell.angle_gamma   90.00
#
_symmetry.space_group_name_H-M   'P 1'
#
loop_
_entity.id
_entity.type
_entity.pdbx_description
1 polymer ?
#
loop_
_entity_poly.entity_id
_entity_poly.type
_entity_poly.pdbx_seq_one_letter_code
_entity_poly.pdbx_strand_id
1 'polypeptide(L)'
;MQLRINSQLLLLVISTTLVLTSFLVFTKTPSEEVQASIEQICNGVRKMAKGTMMIRQGGATLKKAMDNLPKDVEPLVYKLRKSMTLKAFEIPRQTLKEFQDYEITEFENRYYRECLKSNAKSIFTPEEYKKLREKM
;
A
#
# COMPACT_ATOMS: atom_id res chain seq x y z
N MET A 1 -37.60 19.45 -65.03
CA MET A 1 -38.01 19.19 -63.63
C MET A 1 -36.76 19.30 -62.76
N GLN A 2 -36.46 20.50 -62.25
CA GLN A 2 -35.27 20.75 -61.43
C GLN A 2 -35.63 20.74 -59.94
N LEU A 3 -35.03 19.82 -59.18
CA LEU A 3 -35.08 19.83 -57.72
C LEU A 3 -34.28 21.03 -57.19
N ARG A 4 -34.96 22.02 -56.62
CA ARG A 4 -34.34 23.06 -55.80
C ARG A 4 -34.09 22.50 -54.40
N ILE A 5 -32.88 22.04 -54.14
CA ILE A 5 -32.44 21.70 -52.78
C ILE A 5 -32.14 23.01 -52.06
N ASN A 6 -32.83 23.22 -50.94
CA ASN A 6 -32.81 24.45 -50.16
C ASN A 6 -31.49 24.53 -49.38
N SER A 7 -30.63 25.50 -49.71
CA SER A 7 -29.27 25.64 -49.19
C SER A 7 -29.19 25.82 -47.67
N GLN A 8 -30.28 26.26 -47.03
CA GLN A 8 -30.37 26.36 -45.56
C GLN A 8 -30.52 25.00 -44.87
N LEU A 9 -31.08 23.99 -45.54
CA LEU A 9 -31.27 22.65 -44.96
C LEU A 9 -29.94 21.86 -44.93
N LEU A 10 -29.03 22.14 -45.88
CA LEU A 10 -27.73 21.46 -45.96
C LEU A 10 -26.78 21.90 -44.84
N LEU A 11 -26.85 23.17 -44.41
CA LEU A 11 -25.99 23.71 -43.35
C LEU A 11 -26.36 23.19 -41.95
N LEU A 12 -27.64 22.87 -41.71
CA LEU A 12 -28.10 22.34 -40.42
C LEU A 12 -27.62 20.89 -40.17
N VAL A 13 -27.61 20.05 -41.20
CA VAL A 13 -27.21 18.63 -41.09
C VAL A 13 -25.69 18.48 -40.89
N ILE A 14 -24.89 19.42 -41.39
CA ILE A 14 -23.44 19.39 -41.22
C ILE A 14 -23.03 19.80 -39.79
N SER A 15 -23.82 20.63 -39.09
CA SER A 15 -23.48 21.07 -37.73
C SER A 15 -23.79 20.03 -36.64
N THR A 16 -24.74 19.12 -36.86
CA THR A 16 -25.17 18.14 -35.84
C THR A 16 -24.31 16.89 -35.78
N THR A 17 -23.48 16.61 -36.79
CA THR A 17 -22.60 15.43 -36.81
C THR A 17 -21.23 15.68 -36.17
N LEU A 18 -20.87 16.93 -35.86
CA LEU A 18 -19.53 17.27 -35.36
C LEU A 18 -19.38 17.29 -33.82
N VAL A 19 -20.46 17.06 -33.05
CA VAL A 19 -20.45 17.18 -31.57
C VAL A 19 -20.42 15.82 -30.85
N LEU A 20 -20.35 14.69 -31.57
CA LEU A 20 -20.41 13.35 -30.98
C LEU A 20 -19.07 12.62 -30.83
N THR A 21 -17.95 13.30 -31.10
CA THR A 21 -16.60 12.78 -30.77
C THR A 21 -15.96 13.60 -29.65
N SER A 22 -16.75 13.86 -28.60
CA SER A 22 -16.20 14.23 -27.30
C SER A 22 -15.43 13.03 -26.75
N PHE A 23 -14.17 12.96 -27.19
CA PHE A 23 -13.04 12.30 -26.56
C PHE A 23 -13.31 11.95 -25.09
N LEU A 24 -13.77 10.71 -24.84
CA LEU A 24 -13.51 10.03 -23.58
C LEU A 24 -12.02 9.67 -23.59
N VAL A 25 -11.15 10.66 -23.37
CA VAL A 25 -9.80 10.39 -22.89
C VAL A 25 -9.99 9.82 -21.50
N PHE A 26 -10.11 8.50 -21.42
CA PHE A 26 -9.87 7.76 -20.19
C PHE A 26 -8.42 8.04 -19.80
N THR A 27 -8.21 9.10 -19.03
CA THR A 27 -6.95 9.33 -18.35
C THR A 27 -6.71 8.10 -17.48
N LYS A 28 -5.67 7.33 -17.83
CA LYS A 28 -5.23 6.19 -17.04
C LYS A 28 -4.96 6.71 -15.62
N THR A 29 -5.80 6.32 -14.67
CA THR A 29 -5.76 6.84 -13.31
C THR A 29 -4.43 6.46 -12.66
N PRO A 30 -3.59 7.41 -12.25
CA PRO A 30 -2.30 7.14 -11.61
C PRO A 30 -2.42 6.47 -10.23
N SER A 31 -3.64 6.17 -9.77
CA SER A 31 -3.90 5.56 -8.46
C SER A 31 -3.51 4.09 -8.37
N GLU A 32 -3.62 3.32 -9.46
CA GLU A 32 -3.39 1.87 -9.42
C GLU A 32 -1.90 1.52 -9.26
N GLU A 33 -1.01 2.25 -9.94
CA GLU A 33 0.44 2.04 -9.88
C GLU A 33 1.01 2.41 -8.50
N VAL A 34 0.55 3.54 -7.94
CA VAL A 34 0.92 3.96 -6.58
C VAL A 34 0.42 2.95 -5.54
N GLN A 35 -0.81 2.47 -5.67
CA GLN A 35 -1.36 1.49 -4.74
C GLN A 35 -0.65 0.13 -4.80
N ALA A 36 -0.29 -0.33 -6.00
CA ALA A 36 0.52 -1.53 -6.19
C ALA A 36 1.90 -1.41 -5.53
N SER A 37 2.54 -0.23 -5.59
CA SER A 37 3.84 0.00 -4.95
C SER A 37 3.77 -0.04 -3.41
N ILE A 38 2.70 0.52 -2.82
CA ILE A 38 2.49 0.52 -1.37
C ILE A 38 2.22 -0.88 -0.85
N GLU A 39 1.40 -1.65 -1.57
CA GLU A 39 1.13 -3.04 -1.24
C GLU A 39 2.43 -3.87 -1.24
N GLN A 40 3.32 -3.65 -2.21
CA GLN A 40 4.63 -4.33 -2.25
C GLN A 40 5.52 -3.96 -1.05
N ILE A 41 5.61 -2.66 -0.73
CA ILE A 41 6.37 -2.18 0.43
C ILE A 41 5.83 -2.79 1.73
N CYS A 42 4.51 -2.71 1.93
CA CYS A 42 3.89 -3.23 3.14
C CYS A 42 3.99 -4.76 3.23
N ASN A 43 3.93 -5.48 2.11
CA ASN A 43 4.24 -6.92 2.10
C ASN A 43 5.70 -7.22 2.49
N GLY A 44 6.66 -6.39 2.11
CA GLY A 44 8.04 -6.49 2.57
C GLY A 44 8.14 -6.33 4.09
N VAL A 45 7.50 -5.30 4.64
CA VAL A 45 7.41 -5.03 6.08
C VAL A 45 6.77 -6.20 6.84
N ARG A 46 5.65 -6.73 6.31
CA ARG A 46 4.95 -7.91 6.82
C ARG A 46 5.87 -9.12 6.95
N LYS A 47 6.60 -9.45 5.87
CA LYS A 47 7.56 -10.58 5.84
C LYS A 47 8.71 -10.38 6.84
N MET A 48 9.23 -9.16 6.96
CA MET A 48 10.28 -8.85 7.95
C MET A 48 9.79 -9.03 9.39
N ALA A 49 8.58 -8.55 9.70
CA ALA A 49 7.97 -8.72 11.02
C ALA A 49 7.77 -10.20 11.36
N LYS A 50 7.21 -10.98 10.42
CA LYS A 50 7.04 -12.44 10.55
C LYS A 50 8.36 -13.14 10.89
N GLY A 51 9.40 -12.93 10.07
CA GLY A 51 10.70 -13.56 10.28
C GLY A 51 11.33 -13.19 11.63
N THR A 52 11.20 -11.93 12.04
CA THR A 52 11.69 -11.44 13.34
C THR A 52 10.99 -12.15 14.49
N MET A 53 9.66 -12.29 14.43
CA MET A 53 8.90 -12.94 15.49
C MET A 53 9.10 -14.46 15.50
N MET A 54 9.31 -15.09 14.34
CA MET A 54 9.72 -16.51 14.25
C MET A 54 11.06 -16.75 14.96
N ILE A 55 12.05 -15.87 14.78
CA ILE A 55 13.34 -15.96 15.48
C ILE A 55 13.12 -15.86 16.99
N ARG A 56 12.29 -14.92 17.43
CA ARG A 56 11.97 -14.72 18.85
C ARG A 56 11.27 -15.93 19.47
N GLN A 57 10.20 -16.41 18.85
CA GLN A 57 9.38 -17.54 19.33
C GLN A 57 10.14 -18.87 19.22
N GLY A 58 11.09 -18.97 18.27
CA GLY A 58 12.06 -20.07 18.18
C GLY A 58 13.11 -20.11 19.29
N GLY A 59 13.13 -19.12 20.19
CA GLY A 59 14.00 -19.12 21.38
C GLY A 59 15.40 -18.56 21.15
N ALA A 60 15.65 -17.86 20.05
CA ALA A 60 16.90 -17.13 19.90
C ALA A 60 17.06 -16.06 21.00
N THR A 61 18.30 -15.81 21.41
CA THR A 61 18.61 -14.68 22.30
C THR A 61 18.58 -13.37 21.54
N LEU A 62 18.35 -12.25 22.24
CA LEU A 62 18.36 -10.92 21.63
C LEU A 62 19.71 -10.65 20.97
N LYS A 63 20.82 -11.01 21.64
CA LYS A 63 22.17 -10.86 21.08
C LYS A 63 22.31 -11.59 19.75
N LYS A 64 21.91 -12.87 19.67
CA LYS A 64 21.98 -13.65 18.42
C LYS A 64 21.11 -13.05 17.32
N ALA A 65 19.92 -12.57 17.65
CA ALA A 65 19.04 -11.91 16.69
C ALA A 65 19.66 -10.60 16.15
N MET A 66 20.28 -9.80 17.04
CA MET A 66 20.95 -8.55 16.68
C MET A 66 22.21 -8.76 15.85
N ASP A 67 23.02 -9.77 16.18
CA ASP A 67 24.24 -10.12 15.44
C ASP A 67 23.93 -10.58 14.00
N ASN A 68 22.75 -11.18 13.79
CA ASN A 68 22.27 -11.68 12.50
C ASN A 68 21.54 -10.62 11.65
N LEU A 69 21.43 -9.38 12.12
CA LEU A 69 20.87 -8.31 11.28
C LEU A 69 21.82 -8.02 10.11
N PRO A 70 21.34 -7.99 8.86
CA PRO A 70 22.20 -7.70 7.71
C PRO A 70 22.72 -6.28 7.83
N LYS A 71 24.04 -6.10 7.73
CA LYS A 71 24.73 -4.81 7.94
C LYS A 71 24.92 -4.03 6.64
N ASP A 72 24.73 -4.70 5.51
CA ASP A 72 24.92 -4.26 4.14
C ASP A 72 23.63 -3.78 3.47
N VAL A 73 22.57 -3.52 4.25
CA VAL A 73 21.29 -2.99 3.76
C VAL A 73 21.19 -1.48 3.92
N GLU A 74 20.24 -0.89 3.21
CA GLU A 74 19.90 0.53 3.32
C GLU A 74 19.66 0.94 4.78
N PRO A 75 20.20 2.09 5.26
CA PRO A 75 20.19 2.44 6.68
C PRO A 75 18.78 2.51 7.31
N LEU A 76 17.76 2.91 6.55
CA LEU A 76 16.39 2.94 7.04
C LEU A 76 15.85 1.52 7.28
N VAL A 77 16.10 0.60 6.35
CA VAL A 77 15.76 -0.83 6.50
C VAL A 77 16.47 -1.44 7.71
N TYR A 78 17.75 -1.14 7.91
CA TYR A 78 18.49 -1.60 9.10
C TYR A 78 17.84 -1.11 10.39
N LYS A 79 17.56 0.20 10.48
CA LYS A 79 16.90 0.80 11.66
C LYS A 79 15.52 0.19 11.91
N LEU A 80 14.74 -0.05 10.85
CA LEU A 80 13.43 -0.70 10.95
C LEU A 80 13.55 -2.12 11.51
N ARG A 81 14.45 -2.95 10.96
CA ARG A 81 14.66 -4.33 11.45
C ARG A 81 15.17 -4.35 12.89
N LYS A 82 16.08 -3.45 13.26
CA LYS A 82 16.56 -3.30 14.64
C LYS A 82 15.41 -2.97 15.60
N SER A 83 14.55 -2.01 15.23
CA SER A 83 13.38 -1.63 16.02
C SER A 83 12.37 -2.78 16.16
N MET A 84 12.07 -3.48 15.06
CA MET A 84 11.24 -4.70 15.08
C MET A 84 11.82 -5.77 16.00
N THR A 85 13.12 -6.00 15.94
CA THR A 85 13.79 -7.00 16.78
C THR A 85 13.63 -6.68 18.24
N LEU A 86 13.92 -5.44 18.65
CA LEU A 86 13.75 -5.03 20.05
C LEU A 86 12.31 -5.24 20.53
N LYS A 87 11.32 -4.81 19.75
CA LYS A 87 9.90 -4.99 20.09
C LYS A 87 9.45 -6.45 20.14
N ALA A 88 9.95 -7.30 19.25
CA ALA A 88 9.64 -8.72 19.30
C ALA A 88 10.13 -9.34 20.62
N PHE A 89 11.28 -8.89 21.14
CA PHE A 89 11.84 -9.39 22.39
C PHE A 89 11.15 -8.86 23.66
N GLU A 90 10.27 -7.88 23.56
CA GLU A 90 9.35 -7.49 24.64
C GLU A 90 8.23 -8.53 24.82
N ILE A 91 7.94 -9.33 23.80
CA ILE A 91 6.94 -10.40 23.85
C ILE A 91 7.63 -11.70 24.31
N PRO A 92 7.11 -12.39 25.35
CA PRO A 92 7.69 -13.65 25.81
C PRO A 92 7.56 -14.74 24.76
N ARG A 93 8.49 -15.69 24.80
CA ARG A 93 8.36 -16.92 24.01
C ARG A 93 7.23 -17.76 24.59
N GLN A 94 6.32 -18.19 23.74
CA GLN A 94 5.25 -19.10 24.09
C GLN A 94 5.75 -20.55 24.10
N THR A 95 5.25 -21.36 25.03
CA THR A 95 5.64 -22.77 25.14
C THR A 95 4.95 -23.62 24.08
N LEU A 96 3.68 -23.38 23.83
CA LEU A 96 2.85 -24.14 22.88
C LEU A 96 2.99 -23.57 21.47
N LYS A 97 2.98 -24.46 20.48
CA LYS A 97 3.21 -24.10 19.07
C LYS A 97 2.09 -23.20 18.54
N GLU A 98 0.85 -23.48 18.93
CA GLU A 98 -0.34 -22.72 18.53
C GLU A 98 -0.24 -21.26 18.99
N PHE A 99 0.29 -21.03 20.21
CA PHE A 99 0.51 -19.67 20.72
C PHE A 99 1.73 -18.99 20.10
N GLN A 100 2.78 -19.74 19.74
CA GLN A 100 3.88 -19.18 18.96
C GLN A 100 3.38 -18.68 17.59
N ASP A 101 2.58 -19.51 16.90
CA ASP A 101 2.01 -19.19 15.58
C ASP A 101 1.04 -18.01 15.66
N TYR A 102 0.24 -17.93 16.73
CA TYR A 102 -0.61 -16.78 17.03
C TYR A 102 0.22 -15.49 17.18
N GLU A 103 1.24 -15.49 18.04
CA GLU A 103 2.08 -14.30 18.27
C GLU A 103 2.84 -13.88 17.01
N ILE A 104 3.31 -14.83 16.20
CA ILE A 104 3.92 -14.55 14.90
C ILE A 104 2.93 -13.83 13.98
N THR A 105 1.71 -14.33 13.90
CA THR A 105 0.64 -13.78 13.05
C THR A 105 0.21 -12.39 13.52
N GLU A 106 0.02 -12.19 14.82
CA GLU A 106 -0.37 -10.88 15.37
C GLU A 106 0.72 -9.84 15.21
N PHE A 107 1.99 -10.23 15.39
CA PHE A 107 3.11 -9.34 15.15
C PHE A 107 3.21 -8.94 13.68
N GLU A 108 3.05 -9.91 12.77
CA GLU A 108 2.98 -9.69 11.33
C GLU A 108 1.85 -8.71 10.94
N ASN A 109 0.63 -8.98 11.40
CA ASN A 109 -0.57 -8.18 11.13
C ASN A 109 -0.43 -6.74 11.64
N ARG A 110 0.15 -6.57 12.84
CA ARG A 110 0.38 -5.25 13.43
C ARG A 110 1.24 -4.38 12.53
N TYR A 111 2.39 -4.89 12.08
CA TYR A 111 3.30 -4.12 11.24
C TYR A 111 2.77 -3.87 9.84
N TYR A 112 2.06 -4.84 9.27
CA TYR A 112 1.39 -4.67 7.99
C TYR A 112 0.35 -3.53 8.04
N ARG A 113 -0.52 -3.55 9.06
CA ARG A 113 -1.54 -2.52 9.28
C ARG A 113 -0.94 -1.13 9.52
N GLU A 114 0.12 -1.01 10.32
CA GLU A 114 0.78 0.28 10.56
C GLU A 114 1.48 0.82 9.29
N CYS A 115 2.01 -0.06 8.44
CA CYS A 115 2.52 0.34 7.13
C CYS A 115 1.42 0.90 6.23
N LEU A 116 0.29 0.19 6.12
CA LEU A 116 -0.85 0.65 5.31
C LEU A 116 -1.37 2.00 5.79
N LYS A 117 -1.52 2.20 7.11
CA LYS A 117 -1.95 3.48 7.69
C LYS A 117 -0.98 4.63 7.40
N SER A 118 0.33 4.35 7.51
CA SER A 118 1.36 5.36 7.30
C SER A 118 1.42 5.81 5.84
N ASN A 119 1.19 4.90 4.90
CA ASN A 119 1.19 5.20 3.46
C ASN A 119 -0.18 5.70 2.97
N ALA A 120 -1.30 5.36 3.62
CA ALA A 120 -2.57 6.03 3.38
C ALA A 120 -2.43 7.54 3.64
N LYS A 121 -1.69 7.94 4.69
CA LYS A 121 -1.39 9.35 4.98
C LYS A 121 -0.57 10.04 3.88
N SER A 122 0.23 9.32 3.10
CA SER A 122 1.03 9.91 2.01
C SER A 122 0.31 9.94 0.66
N ILE A 123 -0.78 9.18 0.48
CA ILE A 123 -1.60 9.21 -0.75
C ILE A 123 -2.59 10.38 -0.71
N PHE A 124 -3.12 10.69 0.46
CA PHE A 124 -4.10 11.77 0.65
C PHE A 124 -3.41 13.09 0.98
N THR A 125 -3.93 14.19 0.45
CA THR A 125 -3.56 15.53 0.95
C THR A 125 -3.84 15.61 2.46
N PRO A 126 -3.13 16.48 3.22
CA PRO A 126 -3.38 16.64 4.65
C PRO A 126 -4.87 16.86 5.00
N GLU A 127 -5.59 17.62 4.16
CA GLU A 127 -7.03 17.87 4.27
C GLU A 127 -7.89 16.62 4.02
N GLU A 128 -7.55 15.81 3.02
CA GLU A 128 -8.26 14.55 2.72
C GLU A 128 -8.02 13.51 3.82
N TYR A 129 -6.79 13.41 4.35
CA TYR A 129 -6.47 12.53 5.46
C TYR A 129 -7.24 12.91 6.73
N LYS A 130 -7.36 14.22 7.02
CA LYS A 130 -8.15 14.72 8.16
C LYS A 130 -9.62 14.32 8.04
N LYS A 131 -10.23 14.50 6.86
CA LYS A 131 -11.63 14.10 6.59
C LYS A 131 -11.85 12.59 6.70
N LEU A 132 -10.87 11.78 6.31
CA LEU A 132 -10.96 10.33 6.42
C LEU A 132 -10.94 9.87 7.89
N ARG A 133 -10.10 10.51 8.72
CA ARG A 133 -9.97 10.22 10.16
C ARG A 133 -11.24 10.54 10.95
N GLU A 134 -11.95 11.61 10.58
CA GLU A 134 -13.20 12.01 11.24
C GLU A 134 -14.39 11.07 10.91
N LYS A 135 -14.24 10.19 9.93
CA LYS A 135 -15.28 9.22 9.50
C LYS A 135 -15.06 7.79 10.04
N MET A 136 -13.92 7.54 10.69
CA MET A 136 -13.60 6.25 11.34
C MET A 136 -13.79 6.36 12.84
#